data_AF-A0A7J4EH26-F1
#
_entry.id   AF-A0A7J4EH26-F1
#
_cell.length_a   1.000
_cell.length_b   1.000
_cell.length_c   1.000
_cell.angle_alpha   90.00
_cell.angle_beta   90.00
_cell.angle_gamma   90.00
#
_symmetry.space_group_name_H-M   'P 1'
#
loop_
_entity.id
_entity.type
_entity.pdbx_description
1 polymer ?
#
loop_
_entity_poly.entity_id
_entity_poly.type
_entity_poly.pdbx_seq_one_letter_code
_entity_poly.pdbx_strand_id
1 'polypeptide(L)'
;MGMERKLFGIPIIALLITAMLPQSTVNVNANYVSENYTLLILTYDESFKSAFEPLQQYHNNTGIRTVIKTLDDVESKEGGRGPTEIQRFIQNPHNNSGITYVLLGGDTEFIPVRYLHVSRLPPPFSNLVIRGDMYYGCFGTWNGDGDTRYGEVEDNVDFTPSVYVGRACVDDPGEINNFVNKTITYLQNILNNELYL
;
A
#
# COMPACT_ATOMS: atom_id res chain seq x y z
N MET A 1 18.64 19.22 75.72
CA MET A 1 18.61 20.52 75.01
C MET A 1 18.39 20.22 73.53
N GLY A 2 17.33 20.76 72.89
CA GLY A 2 17.18 20.74 71.42
C GLY A 2 16.77 19.42 70.75
N MET A 3 15.46 19.18 70.69
CA MET A 3 14.67 18.84 69.48
C MET A 3 15.28 17.98 68.33
N GLU A 4 14.76 16.76 68.19
CA GLU A 4 14.13 16.19 66.98
C GLU A 4 14.83 16.31 65.58
N ARG A 5 15.17 15.18 64.94
CA ARG A 5 14.40 14.58 63.80
C ARG A 5 15.06 13.34 63.17
N LYS A 6 14.22 12.46 62.62
CA LYS A 6 14.57 11.29 61.79
C LYS A 6 14.93 11.74 60.37
N LEU A 7 15.84 11.03 59.68
CA LEU A 7 15.51 10.32 58.43
C LEU A 7 16.66 9.39 57.98
N PHE A 8 16.31 8.28 57.33
CA PHE A 8 17.25 7.36 56.69
C PHE A 8 17.81 7.97 55.39
N GLY A 9 19.08 7.69 55.09
CA GLY A 9 19.75 8.21 53.89
C GLY A 9 19.56 7.33 52.65
N ILE A 10 18.65 7.72 51.75
CA ILE A 10 18.71 7.44 50.30
C ILE A 10 18.15 8.68 49.57
N PRO A 11 18.92 9.39 48.75
CA PRO A 11 18.38 10.37 47.82
C PRO A 11 18.13 9.73 46.45
N ILE A 12 16.84 9.59 46.12
CA ILE A 12 16.37 9.42 44.74
C ILE A 12 16.66 10.74 44.01
N ILE A 13 17.35 10.69 42.86
CA ILE A 13 17.47 11.84 41.95
C ILE A 13 16.37 11.70 40.90
N ALA A 14 15.31 12.49 41.07
CA ALA A 14 14.27 12.67 40.07
C ALA A 14 13.88 14.15 40.00
N LEU A 15 13.75 14.64 38.77
CA LEU A 15 13.00 15.84 38.36
C LEU A 15 13.49 17.23 38.82
N LEU A 16 13.98 18.01 37.87
CA LEU A 16 14.04 19.48 37.94
C LEU A 16 13.58 20.03 36.58
N ILE A 17 12.41 20.67 36.56
CA ILE A 17 11.74 21.23 35.36
C ILE A 17 11.64 22.75 35.50
N THR A 18 11.66 23.45 34.34
CA THR A 18 11.51 24.92 34.08
C THR A 18 12.65 25.82 34.59
N ALA A 19 13.09 26.87 33.88
CA ALA A 19 12.81 27.42 32.52
C ALA A 19 14.09 28.16 32.01
N MET A 20 14.22 28.75 30.80
CA MET A 20 13.27 29.04 29.71
C MET A 20 13.98 28.92 28.32
N LEU A 21 13.83 29.87 27.38
CA LEU A 21 14.45 29.88 26.03
C LEU A 21 15.03 31.27 25.67
N PRO A 22 15.93 31.35 24.66
CA PRO A 22 15.45 31.86 23.36
C PRO A 22 15.51 30.79 22.27
N GLN A 23 14.47 30.75 21.44
CA GLN A 23 14.43 29.85 20.29
C GLN A 23 15.34 30.36 19.17
N SER A 24 16.20 29.49 18.66
CA SER A 24 16.57 29.49 17.23
C SER A 24 15.77 28.37 16.56
N THR A 25 14.73 28.74 15.83
CA THR A 25 13.91 27.81 15.05
C THR A 25 14.73 27.25 13.90
N VAL A 26 15.23 26.02 14.05
CA VAL A 26 15.56 25.18 12.90
C VAL A 26 14.43 24.17 12.75
N ASN A 27 13.49 24.47 11.85
CA ASN A 27 12.56 23.47 11.33
C ASN A 27 13.36 22.47 10.51
N VAL A 28 13.93 21.46 11.19
CA VAL A 28 14.28 20.21 10.53
C VAL A 28 12.94 19.51 10.29
N ASN A 29 12.31 19.81 9.15
CA ASN A 29 11.16 19.05 8.67
C ASN A 29 11.50 17.57 8.80
N ALA A 30 10.59 16.78 9.38
CA ALA A 30 10.80 15.36 9.54
C ALA A 30 11.02 14.74 8.15
N ASN A 31 12.28 14.47 7.83
CA ASN A 31 12.66 13.77 6.61
C ASN A 31 12.12 12.35 6.75
N TYR A 32 10.92 12.13 6.21
CA TYR A 32 10.44 10.80 5.88
C TYR A 32 11.52 10.13 5.05
N VAL A 33 12.25 9.20 5.66
CA VAL A 33 13.06 8.25 4.90
C VAL A 33 12.04 7.45 4.11
N SER A 34 11.91 7.71 2.81
CA SER A 34 11.00 6.92 1.99
C SER A 34 11.49 5.48 2.01
N GLU A 35 10.64 4.57 2.51
CA GLU A 35 10.90 3.15 2.34
C GLU A 35 10.84 2.88 0.83
N ASN A 36 11.99 2.69 0.21
CA ASN A 36 12.16 2.67 -1.25
C ASN A 36 11.72 1.32 -1.87
N TYR A 37 10.61 0.72 -1.44
CA TYR A 37 10.26 -0.65 -1.81
C TYR A 37 9.84 -0.80 -3.28
N THR A 38 9.93 -2.01 -3.81
CA THR A 38 9.69 -2.34 -5.24
C THR A 38 8.28 -2.88 -5.48
N LEU A 39 7.75 -3.66 -4.53
CA LEU A 39 6.41 -4.25 -4.57
C LEU A 39 5.55 -3.75 -3.40
N LEU A 40 4.38 -3.19 -3.71
CA LEU A 40 3.29 -2.99 -2.75
C LEU A 40 2.37 -4.20 -2.77
N ILE A 41 2.08 -4.80 -1.62
CA ILE A 41 0.90 -5.66 -1.44
C ILE A 41 -0.14 -4.79 -0.74
N LEU A 42 -1.23 -4.45 -1.42
CA LEU A 42 -2.36 -3.73 -0.84
C LEU A 42 -3.50 -4.72 -0.56
N THR A 43 -3.87 -4.87 0.70
CA THR A 43 -4.82 -5.89 1.15
C THR A 43 -5.89 -5.31 2.08
N TYR A 44 -6.86 -6.14 2.50
CA TYR A 44 -8.05 -5.67 3.18
C TYR A 44 -7.74 -5.13 4.59
N ASP A 45 -7.33 -6.03 5.49
CA ASP A 45 -7.12 -5.76 6.91
C ASP A 45 -5.83 -6.42 7.45
N GLU A 46 -5.60 -6.27 8.76
CA GLU A 46 -4.44 -6.87 9.45
C GLU A 46 -4.43 -8.42 9.43
N SER A 47 -5.59 -9.07 9.30
CA SER A 47 -5.67 -10.53 9.23
C SER A 47 -5.19 -11.06 7.87
N PHE A 48 -5.60 -10.39 6.78
CA PHE A 48 -5.12 -10.68 5.43
C PHE A 48 -3.63 -10.34 5.30
N LYS A 49 -3.21 -9.18 5.82
CA LYS A 49 -1.80 -8.74 5.85
C LYS A 49 -0.90 -9.77 6.55
N SER A 50 -1.31 -10.26 7.71
CA SER A 50 -0.58 -11.32 8.44
C SER A 50 -0.39 -12.58 7.58
N ALA A 51 -1.39 -12.97 6.79
CA ALA A 51 -1.29 -14.12 5.89
C ALA A 51 -0.40 -13.89 4.66
N PHE A 52 -0.17 -12.62 4.26
CA PHE A 52 0.78 -12.26 3.20
C PHE A 52 2.24 -12.11 3.67
N GLU A 53 2.50 -12.02 4.99
CA GLU A 53 3.86 -11.86 5.53
C GLU A 53 4.87 -12.92 5.05
N PRO A 54 4.55 -14.22 4.90
CA PRO A 54 5.51 -15.20 4.38
C PRO A 54 5.97 -14.89 2.94
N LEU A 55 5.09 -14.32 2.10
CA LEU A 55 5.45 -13.87 0.75
C LEU A 55 6.33 -12.64 0.78
N GLN A 56 6.02 -11.67 1.66
CA GLN A 56 6.87 -10.49 1.88
C GLN A 56 8.27 -10.90 2.35
N GLN A 57 8.36 -11.82 3.32
CA GLN A 57 9.64 -12.34 3.82
C GLN A 57 10.42 -13.05 2.72
N TYR A 58 9.77 -13.91 1.92
CA TYR A 58 10.42 -14.58 0.80
C TYR A 58 10.94 -13.60 -0.25
N HIS A 59 10.14 -12.61 -0.66
CA HIS A 59 10.54 -11.57 -1.60
C HIS A 59 11.69 -10.71 -1.05
N ASN A 60 11.63 -10.27 0.20
CA ASN A 60 12.71 -9.50 0.84
C ASN A 60 14.02 -10.30 0.88
N ASN A 61 13.97 -11.60 1.19
CA ASN A 61 15.12 -12.49 1.21
C ASN A 61 15.68 -12.83 -0.19
N THR A 62 14.89 -12.60 -1.26
CA THR A 62 15.28 -12.81 -2.67
C THR A 62 15.50 -11.49 -3.43
N GLY A 63 15.56 -10.36 -2.72
CA GLY A 63 15.94 -9.04 -3.26
C GLY A 63 14.78 -8.15 -3.74
N ILE A 64 13.54 -8.65 -3.76
CA ILE A 64 12.35 -7.86 -4.10
C ILE A 64 11.81 -7.22 -2.83
N ARG A 65 12.23 -5.98 -2.55
CA ARG A 65 11.77 -5.27 -1.34
C ARG A 65 10.26 -5.04 -1.41
N THR A 66 9.56 -5.61 -0.44
CA THR A 66 8.10 -5.71 -0.42
C THR A 66 7.53 -5.08 0.85
N VAL A 67 6.49 -4.27 0.72
CA VAL A 67 5.72 -3.69 1.83
C VAL A 67 4.26 -4.11 1.71
N ILE A 68 3.63 -4.46 2.83
CA ILE A 68 2.20 -4.76 2.90
C ILE A 68 1.47 -3.57 3.54
N LYS A 69 0.36 -3.15 2.95
CA LYS A 69 -0.53 -2.10 3.43
C LYS A 69 -1.98 -2.57 3.43
N THR A 70 -2.78 -2.06 4.35
CA THR A 70 -4.21 -2.40 4.48
C THR A 70 -5.10 -1.29 3.90
N LEU A 71 -6.41 -1.52 3.77
CA LEU A 71 -7.34 -0.42 3.47
C LEU A 71 -7.49 0.56 4.66
N ASP A 72 -7.13 0.15 5.88
CA ASP A 72 -7.04 1.07 7.03
C ASP A 72 -5.89 2.08 6.82
N ASP A 73 -4.73 1.64 6.28
CA ASP A 73 -3.65 2.56 5.87
C ASP A 73 -4.16 3.56 4.81
N VAL A 74 -4.90 3.09 3.80
CA VAL A 74 -5.47 3.96 2.74
C VAL A 74 -6.44 4.99 3.33
N GLU A 75 -7.39 4.54 4.15
CA GLU A 75 -8.38 5.43 4.77
C GLU A 75 -7.74 6.47 5.68
N SER A 76 -6.74 6.06 6.48
CA SER A 76 -6.00 6.97 7.37
C SER A 76 -5.25 8.07 6.62
N LYS A 77 -4.89 7.83 5.35
CA LYS A 77 -4.01 8.68 4.55
C LYS A 77 -4.76 9.53 3.52
N GLU A 78 -5.77 8.96 2.88
CA GLU A 78 -6.51 9.55 1.75
C GLU A 78 -7.96 9.87 2.09
N GLY A 79 -8.46 9.48 3.28
CA GLY A 79 -9.79 9.82 3.78
C GLY A 79 -10.92 8.88 3.34
N GLY A 80 -10.59 7.72 2.77
CA GLY A 80 -11.56 6.70 2.40
C GLY A 80 -10.92 5.45 1.79
N ARG A 81 -11.76 4.48 1.39
CA ARG A 81 -11.34 3.17 0.85
C ARG A 81 -11.79 2.94 -0.60
N GLY A 82 -12.29 3.99 -1.27
CA GLY A 82 -12.79 3.88 -2.64
C GLY A 82 -11.66 3.74 -3.65
N PRO A 83 -11.97 3.42 -4.92
CA PRO A 83 -10.94 3.29 -5.95
C PRO A 83 -10.10 4.57 -6.12
N THR A 84 -10.71 5.76 -5.99
CA THR A 84 -10.00 7.04 -6.10
C THR A 84 -8.91 7.17 -5.03
N GLU A 85 -9.25 6.84 -3.78
CA GLU A 85 -8.37 6.91 -2.63
C GLU A 85 -7.25 5.86 -2.74
N ILE A 86 -7.59 4.64 -3.17
CA ILE A 86 -6.62 3.59 -3.46
C ILE A 86 -5.62 4.03 -4.54
N GLN A 87 -6.09 4.62 -5.66
CA GLN A 87 -5.20 5.07 -6.73
C GLN A 87 -4.23 6.16 -6.25
N ARG A 88 -4.71 7.14 -5.47
CA ARG A 88 -3.85 8.19 -4.86
C ARG A 88 -2.83 7.60 -3.88
N PHE A 89 -3.27 6.65 -3.05
CA PHE A 89 -2.39 5.96 -2.12
C PHE A 89 -1.25 5.22 -2.82
N ILE A 90 -1.50 4.63 -3.99
CA ILE A 90 -0.50 3.95 -4.84
C ILE A 90 0.41 4.97 -5.57
N GLN A 91 -0.11 6.13 -5.99
CA GLN A 91 0.68 7.20 -6.61
C GLN A 91 1.73 7.80 -5.67
N ASN A 92 1.44 7.92 -4.38
CA ASN A 92 2.37 8.45 -3.37
C ASN A 92 3.73 7.74 -3.35
N PRO A 93 3.84 6.40 -3.17
CA PRO A 93 5.11 5.69 -3.22
C PRO A 93 5.67 5.55 -4.63
N HIS A 94 4.89 5.67 -5.71
CA HIS A 94 5.48 5.73 -7.05
C HIS A 94 6.36 6.98 -7.19
N ASN A 95 5.83 8.14 -6.81
CA ASN A 95 6.52 9.43 -6.90
C ASN A 95 7.70 9.59 -5.90
N ASN A 96 7.70 8.86 -4.77
CA ASN A 96 8.65 9.08 -3.66
C ASN A 96 9.52 7.86 -3.30
N SER A 97 9.15 6.66 -3.72
CA SER A 97 9.83 5.38 -3.41
C SER A 97 10.17 4.54 -4.66
N GLY A 98 9.63 4.88 -5.83
CA GLY A 98 9.91 4.18 -7.09
C GLY A 98 9.29 2.78 -7.19
N ILE A 99 8.11 2.55 -6.59
CA ILE A 99 7.43 1.25 -6.71
C ILE A 99 7.21 0.89 -8.19
N THR A 100 7.40 -0.40 -8.51
CA THR A 100 7.25 -0.94 -9.87
C THR A 100 6.05 -1.87 -9.98
N TYR A 101 5.69 -2.55 -8.87
CA TYR A 101 4.63 -3.55 -8.83
C TYR A 101 3.62 -3.28 -7.71
N VAL A 102 2.36 -3.63 -7.96
CA VAL A 102 1.28 -3.67 -6.97
C VAL A 102 0.56 -5.02 -7.07
N LEU A 103 0.40 -5.70 -5.94
CA LEU A 103 -0.46 -6.86 -5.80
C LEU A 103 -1.67 -6.48 -4.92
N LEU A 104 -2.87 -6.54 -5.48
CA LEU A 104 -4.12 -6.40 -4.75
C LEU A 104 -4.45 -7.74 -4.08
N GLY A 105 -4.42 -7.80 -2.76
CA GLY A 105 -4.70 -9.00 -1.97
C GLY A 105 -6.14 -9.01 -1.47
N GLY A 106 -7.05 -9.63 -2.22
CA GLY A 106 -8.47 -9.74 -1.93
C GLY A 106 -9.32 -9.69 -3.20
N ASP A 107 -10.49 -10.33 -3.21
CA ASP A 107 -11.46 -10.17 -4.31
C ASP A 107 -12.20 -8.81 -4.25
N THR A 108 -13.15 -8.57 -5.16
CA THR A 108 -13.79 -7.27 -5.40
C THR A 108 -14.65 -6.74 -4.23
N GLU A 109 -15.07 -7.66 -3.37
CA GLU A 109 -15.81 -7.49 -2.13
C GLU A 109 -14.94 -6.81 -1.05
N PHE A 110 -13.62 -7.00 -1.12
CA PHE A 110 -12.63 -6.48 -0.17
C PHE A 110 -11.85 -5.30 -0.74
N ILE A 111 -11.23 -5.48 -1.92
CA ILE A 111 -10.50 -4.43 -2.63
C ILE A 111 -11.32 -4.04 -3.85
N PRO A 112 -12.00 -2.87 -3.83
CA PRO A 112 -12.93 -2.51 -4.89
C PRO A 112 -12.22 -2.36 -6.23
N VAL A 113 -13.02 -2.34 -7.30
CA VAL A 113 -12.56 -2.11 -8.68
C VAL A 113 -13.09 -0.79 -9.20
N ARG A 114 -12.43 -0.20 -10.19
CA ARG A 114 -13.04 0.86 -11.00
C ARG A 114 -13.96 0.21 -12.05
N TYR A 115 -15.19 0.70 -12.13
CA TYR A 115 -16.07 0.44 -13.28
C TYR A 115 -15.68 1.39 -14.41
N LEU A 116 -15.39 0.84 -15.58
CA LEU A 116 -14.95 1.56 -16.78
C LEU A 116 -15.99 1.45 -17.89
N HIS A 117 -16.25 2.55 -18.59
CA HIS A 117 -17.31 2.67 -19.59
C HIS A 117 -16.73 2.61 -21.01
N VAL A 118 -17.20 1.65 -21.80
CA VAL A 118 -16.71 1.41 -23.17
C VAL A 118 -17.81 1.75 -24.18
N SER A 119 -17.78 2.98 -24.69
CA SER A 119 -18.81 3.55 -25.56
C SER A 119 -18.59 3.29 -27.06
N ARG A 120 -17.34 3.08 -27.52
CA ARG A 120 -16.97 3.04 -28.96
C ARG A 120 -16.80 1.65 -29.59
N LEU A 121 -17.18 0.56 -28.93
CA LEU A 121 -17.19 -0.76 -29.55
C LEU A 121 -18.46 -1.00 -30.39
N PRO A 122 -18.40 -1.77 -31.49
CA PRO A 122 -19.59 -2.14 -32.25
C PRO A 122 -20.53 -3.04 -31.44
N PRO A 123 -21.85 -3.05 -31.76
CA PRO A 123 -22.80 -3.97 -31.14
C PRO A 123 -22.33 -5.43 -31.23
N PRO A 124 -22.50 -6.26 -30.17
CA PRO A 124 -23.26 -5.99 -28.95
C PRO A 124 -22.49 -5.24 -27.84
N PHE A 125 -21.24 -4.85 -28.06
CA PHE A 125 -20.35 -4.32 -27.01
C PHE A 125 -20.42 -2.80 -26.79
N SER A 126 -21.33 -2.12 -27.49
CA SER A 126 -21.61 -0.70 -27.31
C SER A 126 -22.17 -0.41 -25.91
N ASN A 127 -21.58 0.53 -25.18
CA ASN A 127 -21.93 0.91 -23.80
C ASN A 127 -21.71 -0.22 -22.77
N LEU A 128 -20.69 -1.05 -22.98
CA LEU A 128 -20.28 -2.05 -22.01
C LEU A 128 -19.65 -1.37 -20.77
N VAL A 129 -19.99 -1.87 -19.57
CA VAL A 129 -19.31 -1.50 -18.33
C VAL A 129 -18.43 -2.68 -17.89
N ILE A 130 -17.13 -2.45 -17.72
CA ILE A 130 -16.16 -3.47 -17.32
C ILE A 130 -15.54 -3.14 -15.96
N ARG A 131 -15.08 -4.17 -15.23
CA ARG A 131 -14.29 -4.02 -14.01
C ARG A 131 -12.81 -3.97 -14.38
N GLY A 132 -12.09 -2.92 -14.00
CA GLY A 132 -10.72 -2.67 -14.46
C GLY A 132 -9.73 -2.30 -13.36
N ASP A 133 -8.91 -3.27 -12.94
CA ASP A 133 -7.75 -3.02 -12.05
C ASP A 133 -6.64 -2.19 -12.74
N MET A 134 -6.66 -2.07 -14.07
CA MET A 134 -5.76 -1.18 -14.83
C MET A 134 -5.80 0.28 -14.33
N TYR A 135 -6.94 0.69 -13.77
CA TYR A 135 -7.11 2.00 -13.12
C TYR A 135 -6.08 2.24 -12.01
N TYR A 136 -5.67 1.20 -11.29
CA TYR A 136 -4.65 1.31 -10.24
C TYR A 136 -3.22 1.33 -10.77
N GLY A 137 -3.01 1.04 -12.07
CA GLY A 137 -1.69 0.90 -12.69
C GLY A 137 -1.31 2.03 -13.63
N CYS A 138 -2.28 2.61 -14.36
CA CYS A 138 -2.05 3.72 -15.28
C CYS A 138 -2.47 5.03 -14.59
N PHE A 139 -1.52 5.93 -14.32
CA PHE A 139 -1.80 7.22 -13.69
C PHE A 139 -2.09 8.30 -14.74
N GLY A 140 -3.02 9.18 -14.42
CA GLY A 140 -3.49 10.22 -15.33
C GLY A 140 -4.96 10.52 -15.11
N THR A 141 -5.55 11.24 -16.06
CA THR A 141 -6.99 11.53 -16.06
C THR A 141 -7.78 10.28 -16.49
N TRP A 142 -8.78 9.93 -15.70
CA TRP A 142 -9.70 8.80 -15.94
C TRP A 142 -11.18 9.21 -15.98
N ASN A 143 -11.44 10.50 -15.81
CA ASN A 143 -12.73 11.17 -15.90
C ASN A 143 -12.37 12.63 -16.24
N GLY A 144 -12.37 12.94 -17.53
CA GLY A 144 -11.80 14.17 -18.09
C GLY A 144 -12.84 15.26 -18.38
N ASP A 145 -14.10 14.86 -18.58
CA ASP A 145 -15.22 15.78 -18.75
C ASP A 145 -15.98 16.08 -17.45
N GLY A 146 -15.75 15.30 -16.39
CA GLY A 146 -16.28 15.52 -15.04
C GLY A 146 -17.61 14.82 -14.75
N ASP A 147 -18.01 13.82 -15.54
CA ASP A 147 -19.30 13.14 -15.39
C ASP A 147 -19.26 11.97 -14.35
N THR A 148 -20.22 11.02 -14.38
CA THR A 148 -20.24 9.87 -13.46
C THR A 148 -19.55 8.61 -13.98
N ARG A 149 -19.07 8.65 -15.22
CA ARG A 149 -18.40 7.57 -15.93
C ARG A 149 -16.89 7.77 -15.84
N TYR A 150 -16.18 6.71 -16.15
CA TYR A 150 -14.72 6.67 -16.07
C TYR A 150 -14.21 5.79 -17.20
N GLY A 151 -13.11 6.19 -17.82
CA GLY A 151 -12.48 5.43 -18.89
C GLY A 151 -13.14 5.57 -20.26
N GLU A 152 -14.02 6.54 -20.46
CA GLU A 152 -14.61 6.82 -21.77
C GLU A 152 -13.55 7.42 -22.73
N VAL A 153 -13.83 7.44 -24.04
CA VAL A 153 -12.84 7.94 -25.02
C VAL A 153 -12.73 9.47 -24.95
N GLU A 154 -13.78 10.09 -24.46
CA GLU A 154 -13.93 11.50 -24.12
C GLU A 154 -13.01 11.93 -22.96
N ASP A 155 -12.61 11.00 -22.07
CA ASP A 155 -11.72 11.27 -20.93
C ASP A 155 -10.25 11.49 -21.31
N ASN A 156 -9.87 11.11 -22.54
CA ASN A 156 -8.48 11.09 -23.03
C ASN A 156 -7.52 10.35 -22.06
N VAL A 157 -7.93 9.14 -21.66
CA VAL A 157 -7.21 8.26 -20.73
C VAL A 157 -5.81 7.91 -21.25
N ASP A 158 -4.80 8.00 -20.38
CA ASP A 158 -3.51 7.35 -20.61
C ASP A 158 -3.55 5.89 -20.11
N PHE A 159 -3.48 4.95 -21.04
CA PHE A 159 -3.43 3.51 -20.75
C PHE A 159 -2.00 2.99 -20.53
N THR A 160 -0.99 3.87 -20.51
CA THR A 160 0.41 3.49 -20.23
C THR A 160 0.58 3.11 -18.76
N PRO A 161 1.00 1.86 -18.42
CA PRO A 161 1.21 1.48 -17.03
C PRO A 161 2.35 2.28 -16.40
N SER A 162 2.04 3.02 -15.34
CA SER A 162 3.01 3.67 -14.45
C SER A 162 3.57 2.67 -13.43
N VAL A 163 2.74 1.71 -13.02
CA VAL A 163 3.11 0.52 -12.24
C VAL A 163 2.38 -0.72 -12.78
N TYR A 164 2.98 -1.90 -12.62
CA TYR A 164 2.34 -3.16 -13.00
C TYR A 164 1.41 -3.65 -11.87
N VAL A 165 0.14 -3.89 -12.18
CA VAL A 165 -0.87 -4.35 -11.21
C VAL A 165 -1.26 -5.79 -11.47
N GLY A 166 -1.29 -6.59 -10.41
CA GLY A 166 -1.95 -7.90 -10.37
C GLY A 166 -2.91 -8.01 -9.19
N ARG A 167 -3.78 -9.01 -9.19
CA ARG A 167 -4.69 -9.33 -8.08
C ARG A 167 -4.55 -10.79 -7.67
N ALA A 168 -4.47 -11.03 -6.37
CA ALA A 168 -4.79 -12.31 -5.75
C ALA A 168 -6.29 -12.28 -5.38
N CYS A 169 -7.14 -12.94 -6.16
CA CYS A 169 -8.54 -13.16 -5.82
C CYS A 169 -8.58 -14.21 -4.70
N VAL A 170 -8.90 -13.76 -3.49
CA VAL A 170 -8.88 -14.53 -2.24
C VAL A 170 -9.91 -13.93 -1.29
N ASP A 171 -10.69 -14.79 -0.63
CA ASP A 171 -11.78 -14.37 0.25
C ASP A 171 -11.48 -14.54 1.75
N ASP A 172 -10.44 -15.30 2.10
CA ASP A 172 -10.03 -15.52 3.50
C ASP A 172 -8.52 -15.78 3.68
N PRO A 173 -7.98 -15.70 4.92
CA PRO A 173 -6.57 -15.98 5.21
C PRO A 173 -6.08 -17.38 4.82
N GLY A 174 -6.93 -18.40 4.80
CA GLY A 174 -6.62 -19.74 4.30
C GLY A 174 -6.40 -19.76 2.79
N GLU A 175 -7.21 -19.01 2.03
CA GLU A 175 -7.00 -18.82 0.59
C GLU A 175 -5.72 -18.01 0.29
N ILE A 176 -5.43 -16.97 1.09
CA ILE A 176 -4.16 -16.26 1.02
C ILE A 176 -2.99 -17.21 1.25
N ASN A 177 -3.04 -18.04 2.30
CA ASN A 177 -2.01 -19.05 2.56
C ASN A 177 -1.84 -20.01 1.36
N ASN A 178 -2.93 -20.43 0.71
CA ASN A 178 -2.88 -21.26 -0.49
C ASN A 178 -2.22 -20.53 -1.68
N PHE A 179 -2.53 -19.26 -1.91
CA PHE A 179 -1.91 -18.42 -2.95
C PHE A 179 -0.41 -18.21 -2.69
N VAL A 180 -0.05 -17.85 -1.46
CA VAL A 180 1.32 -17.59 -1.01
C VAL A 180 2.18 -18.85 -1.14
N ASN A 181 1.70 -20.00 -0.62
CA ASN A 181 2.45 -21.25 -0.69
C ASN A 181 2.70 -21.71 -2.13
N LYS A 182 1.70 -21.59 -3.03
CA LYS A 182 1.87 -21.91 -4.46
C LYS A 182 2.89 -20.99 -5.13
N THR A 183 2.80 -19.69 -4.86
CA THR A 183 3.69 -18.66 -5.40
C THR A 183 5.15 -18.90 -4.98
N ILE A 184 5.40 -19.07 -3.68
CA ILE A 184 6.74 -19.34 -3.14
C ILE A 184 7.30 -20.65 -3.70
N THR A 185 6.50 -21.72 -3.75
CA THR A 185 6.91 -23.03 -4.30
C THR A 185 7.34 -22.89 -5.77
N TYR A 186 6.60 -22.13 -6.57
CA TYR A 186 6.92 -21.89 -7.97
C TYR A 186 8.23 -21.11 -8.14
N LEU A 187 8.40 -20.03 -7.38
CA LEU A 187 9.62 -19.20 -7.41
C LEU A 187 10.87 -20.00 -6.97
N GLN A 188 10.75 -20.81 -5.91
CA GLN A 188 11.83 -21.71 -5.47
C GLN A 188 12.21 -22.73 -6.55
N ASN A 189 11.24 -23.31 -7.24
CA ASN A 189 11.51 -24.26 -8.33
C ASN A 189 12.22 -23.60 -9.53
N ILE A 190 11.92 -22.34 -9.85
CA ILE A 190 12.66 -21.58 -10.88
C ILE A 190 14.12 -21.42 -10.45
N LEU A 191 14.36 -20.86 -9.25
CA LEU A 191 15.72 -20.62 -8.75
C LEU A 191 16.56 -21.89 -8.69
N ASN A 192 15.96 -23.00 -8.26
CA ASN A 192 16.63 -24.30 -8.25
C ASN A 192 17.01 -24.75 -9.68
N ASN A 193 16.13 -24.60 -10.66
CA ASN A 193 16.39 -24.99 -12.05
C ASN A 193 17.44 -24.10 -12.74
N GLU A 194 17.46 -22.80 -12.46
CA GLU A 194 18.47 -21.87 -12.99
C GLU A 194 19.87 -22.12 -12.42
N LEU A 195 19.98 -22.70 -11.21
CA LEU A 195 21.24 -23.12 -10.60
C LEU A 195 21.81 -24.45 -11.17
N TYR A 196 21.12 -25.09 -12.12
CA TYR A 196 21.57 -26.30 -12.83
C TYR A 196 21.91 -26.06 -14.31
N LEU A 197 22.08 -24.79 -14.73
CA LEU A 197 22.52 -24.37 -16.07
C LEU A 197 23.89 -23.68 -16.05
#